data_AF-A0A246B744-F1
#
_entry.id   AF-A0A246B744-F1
#
_cell.length_a   1.000
_cell.length_b   1.000
_cell.length_c   1.000
_cell.angle_alpha   90.00
_cell.angle_beta   90.00
_cell.angle_gamma   90.00
#
_symmetry.space_group_name_H-M   'P 1'
#
loop_
_entity.id
_entity.type
_entity.pdbx_description
1 polymer ?
#
loop_
_entity_poly.entity_id
_entity_poly.type
_entity_poly.pdbx_seq_one_letter_code
_entity_poly.pdbx_strand_id
1 'polypeptide(L)'
;MWFRNLMGFNEINPLQVQENIAIDGELMTSLVNGKSYQHGVFEVPTLKELKNRIDLSVFDGNIKIKEIIGNVRALHCLRDNENAMFQAASQFNMLEMISPSVTPEMGVDRYENDHTQGPACAIACGAGTIYRNYFAPINGKKGQTSDNQLDGLEEIGKFFGNDKSALWKMQNGYCFPTEKGLKTISESILKMKIEDYESLKSLMKTGIQWNTEVTNCAQRHLVSQIYCSALPIGYSSIYSGDWKEFASLVLDATYESAFYAATENYQKTGCPILYLTLVGGGVFQNDLSWILSAIKSSLEKFRNVPLDVRIVSYGKSDPVIADFVKGFRR
;
A
#
# COMPACT_ATOMS: atom_id res chain seq x y z
N MET A 1 10.86 -20.46 0.78
CA MET A 1 10.84 -20.36 -0.69
C MET A 1 9.41 -20.27 -1.22
N TRP A 2 8.69 -19.19 -0.94
CA TRP A 2 7.32 -19.01 -1.46
C TRP A 2 7.30 -18.87 -2.98
N PHE A 3 8.29 -18.19 -3.57
CA PHE A 3 8.37 -17.97 -5.01
C PHE A 3 8.53 -19.30 -5.75
N ARG A 4 9.50 -20.12 -5.30
CA ARG A 4 9.77 -21.44 -5.90
C ARG A 4 8.54 -22.36 -5.83
N ASN A 5 7.80 -22.33 -4.73
CA ASN A 5 6.60 -23.16 -4.58
C ASN A 5 5.52 -22.77 -5.61
N LEU A 6 5.42 -21.48 -5.94
CA LEU A 6 4.46 -20.96 -6.89
C LEU A 6 4.90 -21.20 -8.34
N MET A 7 6.14 -20.82 -8.66
CA MET A 7 6.69 -20.76 -10.02
C MET A 7 7.45 -22.02 -10.45
N GLY A 8 7.87 -22.88 -9.53
CA GLY A 8 8.59 -24.12 -9.85
C GLY A 8 10.08 -23.94 -10.12
N PHE A 9 10.63 -22.73 -9.99
CA PHE A 9 12.05 -22.43 -10.15
C PHE A 9 12.53 -21.44 -9.08
N ASN A 10 13.84 -21.38 -8.84
CA ASN A 10 14.43 -20.42 -7.89
C ASN A 10 14.52 -19.03 -8.54
N GLU A 11 14.22 -17.98 -7.79
CA GLU A 11 14.44 -16.61 -8.22
C GLU A 11 15.95 -16.30 -8.24
N ILE A 12 16.49 -15.90 -9.40
CA ILE A 12 17.92 -15.60 -9.57
C ILE A 12 18.13 -14.13 -9.96
N ASN A 13 17.49 -13.68 -11.03
CA ASN A 13 17.59 -12.31 -11.53
C ASN A 13 16.38 -11.95 -12.41
N PRO A 14 16.14 -10.66 -12.72
CA PRO A 14 14.99 -10.24 -13.51
C PRO A 14 14.86 -10.91 -14.87
N LEU A 15 15.96 -11.06 -15.62
CA LEU A 15 15.92 -11.67 -16.95
C LEU A 15 15.46 -13.12 -16.88
N GLN A 16 16.03 -13.90 -15.95
CA GLN A 16 15.65 -15.29 -15.73
C GLN A 16 14.17 -15.42 -15.34
N VAL A 17 13.66 -14.54 -14.49
CA VAL A 17 12.23 -14.55 -14.11
C VAL A 17 11.34 -14.22 -15.32
N GLN A 18 11.71 -13.20 -16.09
CA GLN A 18 10.96 -12.75 -17.27
C GLN A 18 10.94 -13.78 -18.40
N GLU A 19 12.02 -14.54 -18.59
CA GLU A 19 12.10 -15.62 -19.60
C GLU A 19 11.30 -16.86 -19.22
N ASN A 20 11.09 -17.11 -17.92
CA ASN A 20 10.40 -18.31 -17.43
C ASN A 20 8.90 -18.08 -17.11
N ILE A 21 8.38 -16.89 -17.34
CA ILE A 21 6.98 -16.53 -17.07
C ILE A 21 6.36 -15.84 -18.29
N ALA A 22 5.24 -16.37 -18.75
CA ALA A 22 4.40 -15.73 -19.76
C ALA A 22 3.29 -14.91 -19.09
N ILE A 23 3.04 -13.71 -19.63
CA ILE A 23 1.92 -12.85 -19.26
C ILE A 23 0.93 -12.81 -20.42
N ASP A 24 -0.33 -13.13 -20.14
CA ASP A 24 -1.44 -13.03 -21.09
C ASP A 24 -2.64 -12.37 -20.40
N GLY A 25 -2.92 -11.11 -20.75
CA GLY A 25 -3.87 -10.28 -20.02
C GLY A 25 -3.57 -10.21 -18.52
N GLU A 26 -4.53 -10.64 -17.71
CA GLU A 26 -4.44 -10.68 -16.24
C GLU A 26 -3.85 -11.99 -15.69
N LEU A 27 -3.46 -12.92 -16.55
CA LEU A 27 -2.90 -14.21 -16.17
C LEU A 27 -1.37 -14.23 -16.28
N MET A 28 -0.76 -14.87 -15.29
CA MET A 28 0.66 -15.17 -15.22
C MET A 28 0.85 -16.68 -15.22
N THR A 29 1.63 -17.20 -16.16
CA THR A 29 1.88 -18.64 -16.31
C THR A 29 3.38 -18.93 -16.21
N SER A 30 3.77 -19.81 -15.28
CA SER A 30 5.14 -20.33 -15.25
C SER A 30 5.35 -21.33 -16.37
N LEU A 31 6.37 -21.08 -17.20
CA LEU A 31 6.78 -21.95 -18.30
C LEU A 31 7.53 -23.20 -17.80
N VAL A 32 7.95 -23.22 -16.54
CA VAL A 32 8.70 -24.33 -15.94
C VAL A 32 7.77 -25.42 -15.40
N ASN A 33 6.68 -25.03 -14.73
CA ASN A 33 5.75 -25.98 -14.11
C ASN A 33 4.34 -25.98 -14.71
N GLY A 34 4.06 -25.10 -15.67
CA GLY A 34 2.76 -24.99 -16.35
C GLY A 34 1.63 -24.41 -15.51
N LYS A 35 1.87 -24.01 -14.26
CA LYS A 35 0.83 -23.43 -13.40
C LYS A 35 0.55 -21.98 -13.79
N SER A 36 -0.72 -21.59 -13.69
CA SER A 36 -1.19 -20.25 -14.04
C SER A 36 -2.00 -19.64 -12.90
N TYR A 37 -1.78 -18.35 -12.66
CA TYR A 37 -2.39 -17.58 -11.58
C TYR A 37 -2.83 -16.21 -12.09
N GLN A 38 -3.94 -15.69 -11.59
CA GLN A 38 -4.37 -14.33 -11.93
C GLN A 38 -3.55 -13.32 -11.14
N HIS A 39 -2.73 -12.53 -11.83
CA HIS A 39 -2.05 -11.40 -11.20
C HIS A 39 -3.01 -10.21 -11.07
N GLY A 40 -3.97 -10.07 -11.98
CA GLY A 40 -5.03 -9.04 -11.94
C GLY A 40 -4.67 -7.78 -12.74
N VAL A 41 -5.16 -6.62 -12.31
CA VAL A 41 -4.83 -5.32 -12.94
C VAL A 41 -4.07 -4.46 -11.96
N PHE A 42 -2.90 -3.98 -12.37
CA PHE A 42 -2.11 -3.04 -11.58
C PHE A 42 -2.24 -1.62 -12.10
N GLU A 43 -2.52 -0.67 -11.20
CA GLU A 43 -2.49 0.76 -11.49
C GLU A 43 -1.87 1.55 -10.34
N VAL A 44 -1.47 2.80 -10.62
CA VAL A 44 -0.82 3.69 -9.65
C VAL A 44 -1.50 5.07 -9.67
N PRO A 45 -2.80 5.15 -9.29
CA PRO A 45 -3.53 6.40 -9.31
C PRO A 45 -3.05 7.36 -8.22
N THR A 46 -3.17 8.65 -8.52
CA THR A 46 -3.20 9.72 -7.53
C THR A 46 -4.49 9.66 -6.70
N LEU A 47 -4.46 10.15 -5.47
CA LEU A 47 -5.68 10.33 -4.67
C LEU A 47 -6.70 11.22 -5.40
N LYS A 48 -6.26 12.21 -6.19
CA LYS A 48 -7.14 13.02 -7.04
C LYS A 48 -7.92 12.18 -8.05
N GLU A 49 -7.26 11.24 -8.73
CA GLU A 49 -7.92 10.36 -9.69
C GLU A 49 -8.94 9.44 -9.00
N LEU A 50 -8.61 8.90 -7.82
CA LEU A 50 -9.54 8.11 -7.02
C LEU A 50 -10.76 8.92 -6.58
N LYS A 51 -10.56 10.15 -6.11
CA LYS A 51 -11.65 11.10 -5.76
C LYS A 51 -12.59 11.32 -6.95
N ASN A 52 -12.07 11.44 -8.16
CA ASN A 52 -12.86 11.71 -9.35
C ASN A 52 -13.68 10.50 -9.84
N ARG A 53 -13.31 9.27 -9.45
CA ARG A 53 -14.02 8.05 -9.83
C ARG A 53 -15.27 7.80 -8.98
N ILE A 54 -15.31 8.36 -7.77
CA ILE A 54 -16.33 8.04 -6.77
C ILE A 54 -17.04 9.31 -6.29
N ASP A 55 -18.32 9.41 -6.60
CA ASP A 55 -19.21 10.36 -5.97
C ASP A 55 -19.72 9.78 -4.64
N LEU A 56 -19.25 10.33 -3.51
CA LEU A 56 -19.65 9.87 -2.18
C LEU A 56 -21.11 10.24 -1.84
N SER A 57 -21.74 11.18 -2.55
CA SER A 57 -23.10 11.63 -2.25
C SER A 57 -24.18 10.62 -2.64
N VAL A 58 -23.83 9.63 -3.48
CA VAL A 58 -24.77 8.59 -3.92
C VAL A 58 -25.00 7.50 -2.86
N PHE A 59 -24.23 7.51 -1.76
CA PHE A 59 -24.33 6.52 -0.71
C PHE A 59 -25.17 7.03 0.47
N ASP A 60 -26.09 6.18 0.93
CA ASP A 60 -26.96 6.38 2.10
C ASP A 60 -26.84 5.19 3.07
N GLY A 61 -25.62 4.68 3.22
CA GLY A 61 -25.27 3.60 4.12
C GLY A 61 -24.70 4.10 5.44
N ASN A 62 -24.15 3.18 6.23
CA ASN A 62 -23.39 3.51 7.43
C ASN A 62 -22.11 2.69 7.44
N ILE A 63 -20.98 3.36 7.63
CA ILE A 63 -19.69 2.71 7.78
C ILE A 63 -19.66 1.91 9.09
N LYS A 64 -19.07 0.73 9.04
CA LYS A 64 -18.82 -0.12 10.21
C LYS A 64 -17.33 -0.19 10.43
N ILE A 65 -16.95 -0.26 11.71
CA ILE A 65 -15.56 -0.48 12.11
C ILE A 65 -15.46 -1.53 13.20
N LYS A 66 -14.46 -2.41 13.08
CA LYS A 66 -14.07 -3.38 14.11
C LYS A 66 -12.57 -3.65 14.10
N GLU A 67 -12.06 -4.10 15.24
CA GLU A 67 -10.75 -4.74 15.33
C GLU A 67 -10.90 -6.23 14.93
N ILE A 68 -9.94 -6.74 14.17
CA ILE A 68 -9.79 -8.17 13.87
C ILE A 68 -8.43 -8.63 14.38
N ILE A 69 -8.44 -9.63 15.26
CA ILE A 69 -7.22 -10.26 15.75
C ILE A 69 -6.87 -11.39 14.79
N GLY A 70 -5.70 -11.33 14.15
CA GLY A 70 -5.30 -12.38 13.23
C GLY A 70 -4.00 -12.14 12.51
N ASN A 71 -3.60 -13.14 11.73
CA ASN A 71 -2.51 -13.02 10.78
C ASN A 71 -3.10 -12.59 9.43
N VAL A 72 -2.68 -11.43 8.91
CA VAL A 72 -3.23 -10.89 7.65
C VAL A 72 -3.09 -11.85 6.47
N ARG A 73 -2.01 -12.63 6.42
CA ARG A 73 -1.79 -13.67 5.41
C ARG A 73 -2.82 -14.81 5.52
N ALA A 74 -3.25 -15.15 6.72
CA ALA A 74 -4.31 -16.14 6.93
C ALA A 74 -5.69 -15.55 6.61
N LEU A 75 -5.93 -14.26 6.88
CA LEU A 75 -7.17 -13.58 6.52
C LEU A 75 -7.40 -13.60 5.00
N HIS A 76 -6.35 -13.41 4.19
CA HIS A 76 -6.47 -13.54 2.73
C HIS A 76 -7.01 -14.90 2.30
N CYS A 77 -6.68 -15.98 3.01
CA CYS A 77 -7.12 -17.34 2.67
C CYS A 77 -8.60 -17.63 2.99
N LEU A 78 -9.27 -16.78 3.77
CA LEU A 78 -10.66 -17.02 4.14
C LEU A 78 -11.57 -16.72 2.96
N ARG A 79 -12.39 -17.69 2.54
CA ARG A 79 -13.29 -17.53 1.38
C ARG A 79 -14.27 -16.38 1.55
N ASP A 80 -14.69 -16.08 2.78
CA ASP A 80 -15.57 -14.95 3.11
C ASP A 80 -14.95 -13.58 2.78
N ASN A 81 -13.65 -13.54 2.47
CA ASN A 81 -12.95 -12.35 2.01
C ASN A 81 -12.77 -12.32 0.49
N GLU A 82 -13.46 -13.18 -0.27
CA GLU A 82 -13.54 -13.04 -1.73
C GLU A 82 -13.97 -11.61 -2.09
N ASN A 83 -13.25 -11.02 -3.04
CA ASN A 83 -13.37 -9.64 -3.47
C ASN A 83 -13.11 -8.58 -2.37
N ALA A 84 -12.59 -8.92 -1.20
CA ALA A 84 -12.26 -7.91 -0.19
C ALA A 84 -11.07 -7.03 -0.62
N MET A 85 -11.02 -5.80 -0.10
CA MET A 85 -9.89 -4.89 -0.25
C MET A 85 -8.95 -5.03 0.96
N PHE A 86 -7.67 -5.24 0.70
CA PHE A 86 -6.62 -5.29 1.74
C PHE A 86 -5.63 -4.14 1.56
N GLN A 87 -5.48 -3.31 2.58
CA GLN A 87 -4.39 -2.34 2.66
C GLN A 87 -3.09 -3.05 3.07
N ALA A 88 -2.08 -2.98 2.23
CA ALA A 88 -0.73 -3.45 2.50
C ALA A 88 0.19 -2.25 2.75
N ALA A 89 0.98 -2.32 3.84
CA ALA A 89 2.08 -1.38 4.03
C ALA A 89 3.18 -1.66 2.98
N SER A 90 3.59 -0.64 2.24
CA SER A 90 4.54 -0.73 1.14
C SER A 90 5.44 0.50 1.09
N GLN A 91 6.58 0.40 0.40
CA GLN A 91 7.42 1.54 0.06
C GLN A 91 6.80 2.34 -1.10
N PHE A 92 7.30 3.55 -1.34
CA PHE A 92 6.76 4.47 -2.37
C PHE A 92 6.92 3.95 -3.81
N ASN A 93 7.67 2.87 -4.01
CA ASN A 93 7.78 2.15 -5.29
C ASN A 93 6.80 0.97 -5.43
N MET A 94 5.87 0.81 -4.48
CA MET A 94 4.84 -0.24 -4.47
C MET A 94 5.41 -1.67 -4.35
N LEU A 95 6.59 -1.77 -3.72
CA LEU A 95 7.29 -3.01 -3.34
C LEU A 95 7.54 -3.02 -1.84
N GLU A 96 7.76 -4.20 -1.26
CA GLU A 96 7.91 -4.47 0.17
C GLU A 96 9.35 -4.89 0.53
N MET A 97 10.33 -4.14 0.02
CA MET A 97 11.75 -4.47 0.18
C MET A 97 12.21 -4.34 1.64
N ILE A 98 12.82 -5.40 2.18
CA ILE A 98 13.18 -5.52 3.61
C ILE A 98 14.17 -4.45 4.14
N SER A 99 14.82 -3.70 3.25
CA SER A 99 15.80 -2.66 3.58
C SER A 99 15.97 -1.67 2.43
N PRO A 100 16.33 -0.40 2.70
CA PRO A 100 16.69 0.58 1.67
C PRO A 100 17.86 0.17 0.78
N SER A 101 18.71 -0.78 1.21
CA SER A 101 19.83 -1.28 0.40
C SER A 101 19.41 -2.34 -0.63
N VAL A 102 18.16 -2.80 -0.59
CA VAL A 102 17.66 -3.86 -1.44
C VAL A 102 16.98 -3.25 -2.66
N THR A 103 17.45 -3.62 -3.84
CA THR A 103 16.90 -3.15 -5.10
C THR A 103 15.84 -4.13 -5.64
N PRO A 104 14.95 -3.68 -6.56
CA PRO A 104 14.01 -4.56 -7.25
C PRO A 104 14.62 -5.83 -7.86
N GLU A 105 15.85 -5.72 -8.39
CA GLU A 105 16.56 -6.82 -9.03
C GLU A 105 17.01 -7.92 -8.06
N MET A 106 17.11 -7.60 -6.76
CA MET A 106 17.43 -8.59 -5.72
C MET A 106 16.24 -9.50 -5.38
N GLY A 107 15.06 -9.21 -5.94
CA GLY A 107 13.93 -10.12 -5.99
C GLY A 107 13.01 -10.15 -4.76
N VAL A 108 11.86 -10.80 -4.97
CA VAL A 108 10.72 -10.83 -4.06
C VAL A 108 10.63 -12.13 -3.25
N ASP A 109 11.35 -13.20 -3.58
CA ASP A 109 11.38 -14.45 -2.78
C ASP A 109 11.82 -14.13 -1.34
N ARG A 110 12.74 -13.17 -1.21
CA ARG A 110 13.29 -12.68 0.06
C ARG A 110 12.27 -12.07 1.02
N TYR A 111 11.09 -11.68 0.54
CA TYR A 111 10.01 -11.14 1.38
C TYR A 111 9.64 -12.10 2.51
N GLU A 112 9.87 -13.41 2.36
CA GLU A 112 9.56 -14.39 3.41
C GLU A 112 10.40 -14.23 4.69
N ASN A 113 11.51 -13.51 4.61
CA ASN A 113 12.36 -13.23 5.75
C ASN A 113 11.88 -12.00 6.55
N ASP A 114 10.95 -11.23 5.99
CA ASP A 114 10.35 -10.08 6.64
C ASP A 114 8.94 -10.44 7.14
N HIS A 115 8.79 -10.40 8.46
CA HIS A 115 7.58 -10.81 9.16
C HIS A 115 6.62 -9.63 9.40
N THR A 116 6.88 -8.48 8.80
CA THR A 116 5.96 -7.33 8.83
C THR A 116 4.74 -7.58 7.94
N GLN A 117 3.69 -6.77 8.13
CA GLN A 117 2.40 -6.99 7.48
C GLN A 117 2.44 -6.76 5.95
N GLY A 118 3.31 -5.87 5.47
CA GLY A 118 3.47 -5.58 4.04
C GLY A 118 3.85 -6.83 3.23
N PRO A 119 5.03 -7.42 3.48
CA PRO A 119 5.46 -8.68 2.87
C PRO A 119 4.45 -9.81 3.06
N ALA A 120 3.79 -9.90 4.22
CA ALA A 120 2.76 -10.91 4.46
C ALA A 120 1.55 -10.76 3.51
N CYS A 121 1.09 -9.54 3.25
CA CYS A 121 0.08 -9.25 2.24
C CYS A 121 0.59 -9.54 0.83
N ALA A 122 1.79 -9.06 0.48
CA ALA A 122 2.38 -9.26 -0.84
C ALA A 122 2.52 -10.75 -1.20
N ILE A 123 3.00 -11.58 -0.27
CA ILE A 123 3.14 -13.03 -0.47
C ILE A 123 1.78 -13.73 -0.56
N ALA A 124 0.74 -13.19 0.08
CA ALA A 124 -0.60 -13.79 0.01
C ALA A 124 -1.13 -13.81 -1.44
N CYS A 125 -0.81 -12.78 -2.23
CA CYS A 125 -1.15 -12.66 -3.64
C CYS A 125 0.13 -12.62 -4.51
N GLY A 126 0.84 -13.75 -4.51
CA GLY A 126 2.20 -13.85 -5.06
C GLY A 126 2.29 -13.51 -6.54
N ALA A 127 1.28 -13.83 -7.35
CA ALA A 127 1.25 -13.49 -8.77
C ALA A 127 1.24 -11.97 -9.00
N GLY A 128 0.42 -11.22 -8.24
CA GLY A 128 0.42 -9.76 -8.26
C GLY A 128 1.78 -9.18 -7.85
N THR A 129 2.39 -9.74 -6.80
CA THR A 129 3.71 -9.30 -6.32
C THR A 129 4.82 -9.51 -7.33
N ILE A 130 4.87 -10.68 -7.98
CA ILE A 130 5.83 -10.94 -9.06
C ILE A 130 5.58 -9.99 -10.24
N TYR A 131 4.31 -9.74 -10.59
CA TYR A 131 3.96 -8.85 -11.68
C TYR A 131 4.45 -7.42 -11.44
N ARG A 132 4.17 -6.84 -10.26
CA ARG A 132 4.61 -5.47 -9.90
C ARG A 132 6.12 -5.28 -9.96
N ASN A 133 6.89 -6.28 -9.56
CA ASN A 133 8.35 -6.18 -9.59
C ASN A 133 8.91 -6.38 -11.00
N TYR A 134 8.45 -7.40 -11.74
CA TYR A 134 9.14 -7.86 -12.94
C TYR A 134 8.46 -7.53 -14.26
N PHE A 135 7.17 -7.18 -14.27
CA PHE A 135 6.37 -7.10 -15.50
C PHE A 135 5.59 -5.79 -15.65
N ALA A 136 5.29 -5.08 -14.56
CA ALA A 136 4.58 -3.81 -14.63
C ALA A 136 5.31 -2.83 -15.57
N PRO A 137 4.60 -2.17 -16.52
CA PRO A 137 5.21 -1.24 -17.45
C PRO A 137 5.51 0.09 -16.75
N ILE A 138 6.80 0.37 -16.51
CA ILE A 138 7.26 1.60 -15.84
C ILE A 138 8.12 2.39 -16.82
N ASN A 139 7.69 3.60 -17.17
CA ASN A 139 8.40 4.49 -18.12
C ASN A 139 8.75 3.81 -19.46
N GLY A 140 7.84 2.97 -19.97
CA GLY A 140 8.05 2.22 -21.22
C GLY A 140 8.98 1.01 -21.11
N LYS A 141 9.54 0.72 -19.92
CA LYS A 141 10.32 -0.49 -19.64
C LYS A 141 9.49 -1.50 -18.84
N LYS A 142 9.82 -2.77 -18.99
CA LYS A 142 9.17 -3.87 -18.26
C LYS A 142 9.83 -4.07 -16.90
N GLY A 143 9.04 -4.02 -15.84
CA GLY A 143 9.50 -4.23 -14.46
C GLY A 143 10.21 -3.03 -13.86
N GLN A 144 10.45 -3.11 -12.55
CA GLN A 144 11.18 -2.14 -11.77
C GLN A 144 12.66 -2.53 -11.66
N THR A 145 13.53 -1.53 -11.70
CA THR A 145 14.99 -1.66 -11.53
C THR A 145 15.48 -0.56 -10.59
N SER A 146 16.69 -0.70 -10.08
CA SER A 146 17.35 0.31 -9.24
C SER A 146 17.34 1.73 -9.85
N ASP A 147 17.37 1.84 -11.18
CA ASP A 147 17.35 3.10 -11.96
C ASP A 147 15.98 3.44 -12.58
N ASN A 148 14.96 2.60 -12.42
CA ASN A 148 13.62 2.81 -12.97
C ASN A 148 12.54 2.24 -12.02
N GLN A 149 12.05 3.08 -11.11
CA GLN A 149 11.05 2.70 -10.11
C GLN A 149 9.85 3.64 -10.17
N LEU A 150 8.72 3.13 -9.67
CA LEU A 150 7.61 3.97 -9.28
C LEU A 150 8.01 4.89 -8.13
N ASP A 151 7.40 6.07 -8.07
CA ASP A 151 7.56 7.00 -6.96
C ASP A 151 6.20 7.57 -6.55
N GLY A 152 5.71 7.13 -5.40
CA GLY A 152 4.45 7.57 -4.80
C GLY A 152 4.43 9.06 -4.42
N LEU A 153 5.59 9.67 -4.20
CA LEU A 153 5.75 11.09 -3.88
C LEU A 153 6.12 11.95 -5.09
N GLU A 154 6.17 11.40 -6.31
CA GLU A 154 6.67 12.11 -7.50
C GLU A 154 5.99 13.49 -7.68
N GLU A 155 4.67 13.55 -7.62
CA GLU A 155 3.91 14.79 -7.83
C GLU A 155 4.03 15.76 -6.66
N ILE A 156 4.16 15.24 -5.44
CA ILE A 156 4.46 16.05 -4.24
C ILE A 156 5.88 16.63 -4.35
N GLY A 157 6.83 15.86 -4.88
CA GLY A 157 8.18 16.30 -5.20
C GLY A 157 8.20 17.44 -6.21
N LYS A 158 7.41 17.33 -7.28
CA LYS A 158 7.22 18.41 -8.26
C LYS A 158 6.62 19.66 -7.61
N PHE A 159 5.61 19.51 -6.75
CA PHE A 159 5.00 20.63 -6.03
C PHE A 159 6.01 21.40 -5.18
N PHE A 160 6.84 20.69 -4.41
CA PHE A 160 7.85 21.32 -3.56
C PHE A 160 9.13 21.74 -4.29
N GLY A 161 9.25 21.46 -5.59
CA GLY A 161 10.47 21.71 -6.34
C GLY A 161 11.65 20.90 -5.79
N ASN A 162 11.43 19.61 -5.47
CA ASN A 162 12.49 18.68 -5.06
C ASN A 162 13.41 18.28 -6.23
N ASP A 163 13.75 19.25 -7.08
CA ASP A 163 14.67 19.08 -8.20
C ASP A 163 16.05 18.67 -7.67
N LYS A 164 16.68 17.70 -8.35
CA LYS A 164 18.00 17.17 -7.96
C LYS A 164 18.07 16.65 -6.50
N SER A 165 16.93 16.27 -5.91
CA SER A 165 16.85 15.73 -4.54
C SER A 165 17.33 16.70 -3.45
N ALA A 166 17.07 18.01 -3.62
CA ALA A 166 17.50 19.03 -2.67
C ALA A 166 16.77 18.97 -1.32
N LEU A 167 15.52 18.50 -1.29
CA LEU A 167 14.71 18.36 -0.08
C LEU A 167 14.79 16.95 0.49
N TRP A 168 14.58 15.94 -0.37
CA TRP A 168 14.77 14.53 -0.04
C TRP A 168 15.32 13.73 -1.21
N LYS A 169 15.95 12.60 -0.88
CA LYS A 169 16.37 11.59 -1.84
C LYS A 169 15.50 10.33 -1.69
N MET A 170 15.04 9.78 -2.81
CA MET A 170 14.47 8.44 -2.84
C MET A 170 15.58 7.38 -2.96
N GLN A 171 15.45 6.30 -2.19
CA GLN A 171 16.31 5.13 -2.31
C GLN A 171 15.47 3.87 -2.19
N ASN A 172 15.26 3.15 -3.30
CA ASN A 172 14.48 1.91 -3.36
C ASN A 172 13.07 2.05 -2.73
N GLY A 173 12.39 3.16 -3.00
CA GLY A 173 11.07 3.48 -2.45
C GLY A 173 11.06 4.06 -1.03
N TYR A 174 12.22 4.29 -0.41
CA TYR A 174 12.35 4.97 0.88
C TYR A 174 12.65 6.46 0.69
N CYS A 175 11.86 7.32 1.34
CA CYS A 175 12.03 8.77 1.32
C CYS A 175 12.97 9.25 2.43
N PHE A 176 14.13 9.80 2.06
CA PHE A 176 15.14 10.33 2.99
C PHE A 176 15.27 11.86 2.84
N PRO A 177 14.49 12.64 3.61
CA PRO A 177 14.64 14.08 3.66
C PRO A 177 15.92 14.50 4.39
N THR A 178 16.45 15.65 4.00
CA THR A 178 17.42 16.38 4.81
C THR A 178 16.70 17.13 5.92
N GLU A 179 17.38 17.48 7.02
CA GLU A 179 16.77 18.29 8.10
C GLU A 179 16.20 19.61 7.57
N LYS A 180 16.96 20.30 6.71
CA LYS A 180 16.52 21.54 6.06
C LYS A 180 15.32 21.30 5.14
N GLY A 181 15.34 20.21 4.37
CA GLY A 181 14.26 19.83 3.48
C GLY A 181 12.96 19.56 4.24
N LEU A 182 13.04 18.76 5.30
CA LEU A 182 11.92 18.45 6.17
C LEU A 182 11.34 19.70 6.81
N LYS A 183 12.20 20.57 7.36
CA LYS A 183 11.77 21.87 7.92
C LYS A 183 11.05 22.74 6.88
N THR A 184 11.56 22.78 5.65
CA THR A 184 10.98 23.56 4.56
C THR A 184 9.57 23.05 4.20
N ILE A 185 9.41 21.71 4.13
CA ILE A 185 8.14 21.06 3.87
C ILE A 185 7.15 21.35 5.00
N SER A 186 7.54 21.13 6.26
CA SER A 186 6.69 21.36 7.42
C SER A 186 6.23 22.82 7.54
N GLU A 187 7.15 23.79 7.37
CA GLU A 187 6.80 25.22 7.37
C GLU A 187 5.87 25.60 6.23
N SER A 188 5.98 24.97 5.07
CA SER A 188 5.07 25.18 3.96
C SER A 188 3.68 24.63 4.27
N ILE A 189 3.59 23.38 4.75
CA ILE A 189 2.33 22.73 5.13
C ILE A 189 1.59 23.53 6.21
N LEU A 190 2.28 23.99 7.26
CA LEU A 190 1.68 24.76 8.37
C LEU A 190 1.07 26.09 7.94
N LYS A 191 1.49 26.65 6.80
CA LYS A 191 0.98 27.92 6.26
C LYS A 191 -0.18 27.71 5.29
N MET A 192 -0.47 26.47 4.88
CA MET A 192 -1.51 26.17 3.92
C MET A 192 -2.90 26.37 4.52
N LYS A 193 -3.83 26.83 3.68
CA LYS A 193 -5.26 26.70 3.98
C LYS A 193 -5.69 25.26 3.77
N ILE A 194 -6.87 24.91 4.28
CA ILE A 194 -7.40 23.55 4.17
C ILE A 194 -7.54 23.10 2.71
N GLU A 195 -7.90 24.00 1.80
CA GLU A 195 -8.05 23.69 0.38
C GLU A 195 -6.71 23.39 -0.31
N ASP A 196 -5.67 24.13 0.06
CA ASP A 196 -4.31 23.93 -0.45
C ASP A 196 -3.72 22.62 0.11
N TYR A 197 -3.96 22.33 1.39
CA TYR A 197 -3.58 21.07 2.02
C TYR A 197 -4.26 19.88 1.34
N GLU A 198 -5.58 19.95 1.12
CA GLU A 198 -6.33 18.91 0.40
C GLU A 198 -5.83 18.72 -1.04
N SER A 199 -5.46 19.81 -1.70
CA SER A 199 -4.90 19.77 -3.06
C SER A 199 -3.54 19.08 -3.08
N LEU A 200 -2.64 19.43 -2.16
CA LEU A 200 -1.33 18.78 -2.00
C LEU A 200 -1.48 17.30 -1.65
N LYS A 201 -2.33 16.96 -0.68
CA LYS A 201 -2.63 15.58 -0.26
C LYS A 201 -3.10 14.74 -1.45
N SER A 202 -3.90 15.33 -2.34
CA SER A 202 -4.46 14.65 -3.51
C SER A 202 -3.43 14.29 -4.60
N LEU A 203 -2.18 14.78 -4.49
CA LEU A 203 -1.08 14.46 -5.41
C LEU A 203 -0.41 13.11 -5.12
N MET A 204 -0.60 12.57 -3.91
CA MET A 204 -0.01 11.30 -3.50
C MET A 204 -0.50 10.14 -4.38
N LYS A 205 0.41 9.27 -4.84
CA LYS A 205 0.08 8.08 -5.61
C LYS A 205 0.15 6.81 -4.74
N THR A 206 -0.80 5.91 -4.94
CA THR A 206 -0.83 4.59 -4.28
C THR A 206 -0.97 3.49 -5.33
N GLY A 207 -0.28 2.36 -5.16
CA GLY A 207 -0.44 1.22 -6.05
C GLY A 207 -1.70 0.43 -5.71
N ILE A 208 -2.46 -0.01 -6.71
CA ILE A 208 -3.60 -0.91 -6.51
C ILE A 208 -3.46 -2.11 -7.43
N GLN A 209 -3.52 -3.31 -6.87
CA GLN A 209 -3.65 -4.57 -7.59
C GLN A 209 -5.08 -5.08 -7.45
N TRP A 210 -5.89 -4.87 -8.48
CA TRP A 210 -7.27 -5.33 -8.54
C TRP A 210 -7.34 -6.82 -8.87
N ASN A 211 -8.27 -7.54 -8.25
CA ASN A 211 -8.66 -8.90 -8.62
C ASN A 211 -7.48 -9.89 -8.73
N THR A 212 -6.55 -9.80 -7.79
CA THR A 212 -5.38 -10.68 -7.74
C THR A 212 -5.72 -11.98 -7.00
N GLU A 213 -5.19 -13.09 -7.49
CA GLU A 213 -5.43 -14.40 -6.91
C GLU A 213 -4.69 -14.58 -5.59
N VAL A 214 -5.40 -15.11 -4.60
CA VAL A 214 -4.79 -15.57 -3.34
C VAL A 214 -4.05 -16.88 -3.61
N THR A 215 -2.72 -16.86 -3.50
CA THR A 215 -1.84 -17.97 -3.89
C THR A 215 -1.25 -18.73 -2.70
N ASN A 216 -1.52 -18.30 -1.46
CA ASN A 216 -0.96 -18.91 -0.25
C ASN A 216 -1.90 -19.93 0.42
N CYS A 217 -3.01 -20.31 -0.23
CA CYS A 217 -3.90 -21.39 0.18
C CYS A 217 -4.39 -22.23 -1.02
N ALA A 218 -4.98 -23.39 -0.74
CA ALA A 218 -5.50 -24.28 -1.78
C ALA A 218 -6.78 -23.77 -2.44
N GLN A 219 -7.59 -22.99 -1.71
CA GLN A 219 -8.81 -22.42 -2.23
C GLN A 219 -8.50 -21.17 -3.05
N ARG A 220 -8.94 -21.16 -4.32
CA ARG A 220 -8.72 -20.06 -5.25
C ARG A 220 -9.87 -19.06 -5.17
N HIS A 221 -9.58 -17.83 -4.78
CA HIS A 221 -10.45 -16.67 -4.90
C HIS A 221 -9.62 -15.43 -5.17
N LEU A 222 -10.30 -14.37 -5.58
CA LEU A 222 -9.69 -13.09 -5.87
C LEU A 222 -9.89 -12.14 -4.71
N VAL A 223 -8.92 -11.25 -4.51
CA VAL A 223 -9.00 -10.10 -3.62
C VAL A 223 -8.37 -8.91 -4.33
N SER A 224 -8.55 -7.71 -3.78
CA SER A 224 -7.82 -6.53 -4.23
C SER A 224 -6.86 -6.07 -3.14
N GLN A 225 -5.69 -5.57 -3.53
CA GLN A 225 -4.69 -5.05 -2.60
C GLN A 225 -4.36 -3.60 -2.96
N ILE A 226 -4.37 -2.71 -1.98
CA ILE A 226 -3.83 -1.35 -2.12
C ILE A 226 -2.52 -1.26 -1.34
N TYR A 227 -1.46 -0.80 -2.00
CA TYR A 227 -0.12 -0.63 -1.47
C TYR A 227 0.07 0.83 -1.07
N CYS A 228 0.10 1.06 0.23
CA CYS A 228 0.17 2.37 0.83
C CYS A 228 1.48 2.57 1.58
N SER A 229 2.04 3.77 1.48
CA SER A 229 3.33 4.11 2.10
C SER A 229 3.18 5.07 3.27
N ALA A 230 4.21 5.05 4.12
CA ALA A 230 4.45 6.04 5.16
C ALA A 230 5.91 6.49 5.09
N LEU A 231 6.26 7.57 5.78
CA LEU A 231 7.64 8.03 5.84
C LEU A 231 8.49 7.10 6.73
N PRO A 232 9.73 6.77 6.35
CA PRO A 232 10.57 5.81 7.08
C PRO A 232 11.33 6.49 8.24
N ILE A 233 10.60 7.05 9.21
CA ILE A 233 11.16 7.83 10.34
C ILE A 233 12.20 7.00 11.12
N GLY A 234 11.91 5.72 11.35
CA GLY A 234 12.80 4.78 12.05
C GLY A 234 14.13 4.47 11.35
N TYR A 235 14.32 4.92 10.11
CA TYR A 235 15.57 4.80 9.35
C TYR A 235 16.39 6.11 9.35
N SER A 236 15.99 7.11 10.14
CA SER A 236 16.64 8.41 10.22
C SER A 236 17.06 8.75 11.65
N SER A 237 18.09 9.60 11.77
CA SER A 237 18.52 10.21 13.04
C SER A 237 17.82 11.54 13.33
N ILE A 238 17.02 12.06 12.39
CA ILE A 238 16.26 13.31 12.57
C ILE A 238 15.22 13.11 13.68
N TYR A 239 15.05 14.11 14.54
CA TYR A 239 14.06 14.06 15.62
C TYR A 239 12.66 13.75 15.07
N SER A 240 11.99 12.74 15.65
CA SER A 240 10.70 12.25 15.12
C SER A 240 9.62 13.32 15.04
N GLY A 241 9.63 14.29 15.97
CA GLY A 241 8.66 15.39 15.97
C GLY A 241 8.75 16.29 14.74
N ASP A 242 9.92 16.42 14.11
CA ASP A 242 10.12 17.26 12.92
C ASP A 242 9.43 16.68 11.68
N TRP A 243 9.05 15.40 11.71
CA TRP A 243 8.37 14.72 10.61
C TRP A 243 6.87 14.92 10.62
N LYS A 244 6.29 15.42 11.71
CA LYS A 244 4.86 15.37 11.99
C LYS A 244 4.01 15.85 10.83
N GLU A 245 4.30 17.01 10.27
CA GLU A 245 3.49 17.65 9.24
C GLU A 245 3.54 16.83 7.94
N PHE A 246 4.73 16.41 7.52
CA PHE A 246 4.89 15.64 6.29
C PHE A 246 4.35 14.21 6.44
N ALA A 247 4.59 13.58 7.59
CA ALA A 247 4.07 12.25 7.90
C ALA A 247 2.54 12.25 7.96
N SER A 248 1.93 13.27 8.57
CA SER A 248 0.47 13.38 8.63
C SER A 248 -0.14 13.55 7.24
N LEU A 249 0.45 14.39 6.38
CA LEU A 249 0.02 14.54 4.98
C LEU A 249 0.04 13.20 4.22
N VAL A 250 1.14 12.45 4.35
CA VAL A 250 1.29 11.14 3.70
C VAL A 250 0.30 10.13 4.25
N LEU A 251 0.12 10.07 5.58
CA LEU A 251 -0.82 9.15 6.22
C LEU A 251 -2.27 9.47 5.85
N ASP A 252 -2.66 10.74 5.87
CA ASP A 252 -3.99 11.19 5.47
C ASP A 252 -4.29 10.76 4.02
N ALA A 253 -3.33 10.96 3.10
CA ALA A 253 -3.49 10.51 1.72
C ALA A 253 -3.58 8.98 1.62
N THR A 254 -2.72 8.26 2.35
CA THR A 254 -2.64 6.80 2.35
C THR A 254 -3.97 6.16 2.78
N TYR A 255 -4.56 6.60 3.89
CA TYR A 255 -5.82 6.03 4.35
C TYR A 255 -6.97 6.48 3.46
N GLU A 256 -7.01 7.73 3.02
CA GLU A 256 -8.08 8.20 2.15
C GLU A 256 -8.11 7.45 0.79
N SER A 257 -6.94 7.19 0.20
CA SER A 257 -6.82 6.35 -1.01
C SER A 257 -7.37 4.94 -0.79
N ALA A 258 -7.08 4.33 0.36
CA ALA A 258 -7.59 2.99 0.68
C ALA A 258 -9.12 2.95 0.78
N PHE A 259 -9.73 3.99 1.34
CA PHE A 259 -11.19 4.10 1.42
C PHE A 259 -11.83 4.32 0.05
N TYR A 260 -11.24 5.17 -0.80
CA TYR A 260 -11.73 5.33 -2.18
C TYR A 260 -11.60 4.04 -2.98
N ALA A 261 -10.45 3.37 -2.91
CA ALA A 261 -10.24 2.10 -3.60
C ALA A 261 -11.21 1.02 -3.11
N ALA A 262 -11.46 0.92 -1.80
CA ALA A 262 -12.47 0.01 -1.24
C ALA A 262 -13.89 0.36 -1.68
N THR A 263 -14.22 1.64 -1.79
CA THR A 263 -15.54 2.10 -2.26
C THR A 263 -15.74 1.76 -3.73
N GLU A 264 -14.73 1.97 -4.57
CA GLU A 264 -14.73 1.57 -5.97
C GLU A 264 -14.88 0.04 -6.10
N ASN A 265 -14.14 -0.71 -5.29
CA ASN A 265 -14.24 -2.17 -5.22
C ASN A 265 -15.65 -2.63 -4.82
N TYR A 266 -16.25 -1.98 -3.82
CA TYR A 266 -17.59 -2.26 -3.35
C TYR A 266 -18.64 -2.03 -4.44
N GLN A 267 -18.56 -0.93 -5.19
CA GLN A 267 -19.47 -0.66 -6.31
C GLN A 267 -19.39 -1.74 -7.40
N LYS A 268 -18.20 -2.29 -7.66
CA LYS A 268 -17.98 -3.31 -8.69
C LYS A 268 -18.36 -4.73 -8.24
N THR A 269 -18.15 -5.06 -6.97
CA THR A 269 -18.19 -6.45 -6.48
C THR A 269 -19.27 -6.72 -5.44
N GLY A 270 -19.84 -5.66 -4.85
CA GLY A 270 -20.72 -5.74 -3.68
C GLY A 270 -20.01 -6.10 -2.38
N CYS A 271 -18.69 -6.34 -2.37
CA CYS A 271 -17.95 -6.68 -1.16
C CYS A 271 -17.58 -5.42 -0.37
N PRO A 272 -18.11 -5.23 0.86
CA PRO A 272 -17.91 -3.99 1.62
C PRO A 272 -16.61 -4.00 2.43
N ILE A 273 -15.85 -5.09 2.41
CA ILE A 273 -14.79 -5.33 3.40
C ILE A 273 -13.52 -4.57 3.00
N LEU A 274 -13.04 -3.72 3.91
CA LEU A 274 -11.74 -3.07 3.85
C LEU A 274 -10.91 -3.48 5.06
N TYR A 275 -9.82 -4.22 4.84
CA TYR A 275 -8.82 -4.47 5.87
C TYR A 275 -7.80 -3.33 5.90
N LEU A 276 -7.61 -2.76 7.08
CA LEU A 276 -6.59 -1.74 7.35
C LEU A 276 -5.47 -2.32 8.19
N THR A 277 -4.26 -1.85 7.89
CA THR A 277 -3.07 -2.09 8.69
C THR A 277 -2.59 -0.75 9.26
N LEU A 278 -1.80 -0.78 10.34
CA LEU A 278 -1.22 0.45 10.91
C LEU A 278 0.01 0.85 10.09
N VAL A 279 -0.21 1.36 8.88
CA VAL A 279 0.84 1.73 7.92
C VAL A 279 1.82 2.69 8.58
N GLY A 280 3.10 2.30 8.59
CA GLY A 280 4.18 3.09 9.19
C GLY A 280 4.40 2.89 10.71
N GLY A 281 3.48 2.23 11.42
CA GLY A 281 3.53 2.09 12.89
C GLY A 281 4.49 1.03 13.42
N GLY A 282 5.09 0.22 12.53
CA GLY A 282 6.11 -0.78 12.87
C GLY A 282 7.53 -0.22 12.73
N VAL A 283 8.32 -0.83 11.85
CA VAL A 283 9.75 -0.47 11.62
C VAL A 283 9.94 1.00 11.21
N PHE A 284 8.95 1.59 10.54
CA PHE A 284 9.01 2.99 10.11
C PHE A 284 8.78 3.98 11.25
N GLN A 285 8.32 3.54 12.43
CA GLN A 285 8.19 4.34 13.65
C GLN A 285 7.37 5.64 13.49
N ASN A 286 6.29 5.61 12.70
CA ASN A 286 5.31 6.70 12.70
C ASN A 286 4.52 6.68 14.01
N ASP A 287 4.24 7.86 14.56
CA ASP A 287 3.48 8.00 15.79
C ASP A 287 2.06 7.43 15.60
N LEU A 288 1.64 6.58 16.52
CA LEU A 288 0.34 5.91 16.47
C LEU A 288 -0.82 6.93 16.45
N SER A 289 -0.68 8.06 17.12
CA SER A 289 -1.70 9.12 17.12
C SER A 289 -1.91 9.73 15.73
N TRP A 290 -0.86 9.85 14.91
CA TRP A 290 -0.96 10.37 13.54
C TRP A 290 -1.68 9.37 12.64
N ILE A 291 -1.34 8.09 12.78
CA ILE A 291 -2.00 6.99 12.08
C ILE A 291 -3.50 6.94 12.40
N LEU A 292 -3.85 6.96 13.69
CA LEU A 292 -5.25 6.89 14.12
C LEU A 292 -6.03 8.15 13.74
N SER A 293 -5.38 9.32 13.73
CA SER A 293 -5.98 10.57 13.23
C SER A 293 -6.34 10.45 11.75
N ALA A 294 -5.43 9.94 10.91
CA ALA A 294 -5.68 9.76 9.48
C ALA A 294 -6.79 8.74 9.18
N ILE A 295 -6.83 7.64 9.93
CA ILE A 295 -7.92 6.66 9.87
C ILE A 295 -9.25 7.32 10.27
N LYS A 296 -9.26 8.10 11.36
CA LYS A 296 -10.47 8.80 11.85
C LYS A 296 -11.01 9.76 10.80
N SER A 297 -10.16 10.62 10.23
CA SER A 297 -10.54 11.55 9.17
C SER A 297 -11.16 10.83 7.96
N SER A 298 -10.60 9.68 7.58
CA SER A 298 -11.14 8.85 6.50
C SER A 298 -12.49 8.23 6.89
N LEU A 299 -12.64 7.68 8.09
CA LEU A 299 -13.92 7.15 8.56
C LEU A 299 -15.03 8.21 8.58
N GLU A 300 -14.73 9.42 9.04
CA GLU A 300 -15.68 10.55 9.07
C GLU A 300 -16.10 10.97 7.65
N LYS A 301 -15.14 11.04 6.73
CA LYS A 301 -15.39 11.38 5.33
C LYS A 301 -16.26 10.34 4.61
N PHE A 302 -16.07 9.06 4.92
CA PHE A 302 -16.78 7.94 4.31
C PHE A 302 -17.93 7.41 5.16
N ARG A 303 -18.40 8.18 6.16
CA ARG A 303 -19.40 7.74 7.14
C ARG A 303 -20.68 7.15 6.53
N ASN A 304 -21.09 7.64 5.36
CA ASN A 304 -22.30 7.22 4.66
C ASN A 304 -22.04 6.05 3.68
N VAL A 305 -20.80 5.61 3.50
CA VAL A 305 -20.49 4.48 2.63
C VAL A 305 -20.60 3.19 3.44
N PRO A 306 -21.33 2.16 2.97
CA PRO A 306 -21.57 0.93 3.73
C PRO A 306 -20.36 -0.03 3.76
N LEU A 307 -19.15 0.50 4.01
CA LEU A 307 -17.94 -0.31 4.18
C LEU A 307 -17.92 -1.00 5.56
N ASP A 308 -17.37 -2.21 5.61
CA ASP A 308 -17.00 -2.93 6.84
C ASP A 308 -15.47 -2.83 7.01
N VAL A 309 -15.04 -1.79 7.71
CA VAL A 309 -13.63 -1.50 7.99
C VAL A 309 -13.12 -2.38 9.13
N ARG A 310 -12.03 -3.09 8.87
CA ARG A 310 -11.44 -4.08 9.77
C ARG A 310 -9.98 -3.72 10.03
N ILE A 311 -9.67 -3.18 11.21
CA ILE A 311 -8.29 -2.89 11.60
C ILE A 311 -7.67 -4.19 12.12
N VAL A 312 -6.56 -4.63 11.51
CA VAL A 312 -5.90 -5.89 11.84
C VAL A 312 -4.88 -5.71 12.97
N SER A 313 -5.09 -6.41 14.07
CA SER A 313 -4.13 -6.55 15.17
C SER A 313 -3.50 -7.93 15.17
N TYR A 314 -2.18 -8.00 15.22
CA TYR A 314 -1.46 -9.28 15.13
C TYR A 314 -1.46 -10.02 16.46
N GLY A 315 -2.03 -11.23 16.48
CA GLY A 315 -1.94 -12.19 17.59
C GLY A 315 -2.78 -11.89 18.83
N LYS A 316 -2.92 -10.61 19.22
CA LYS A 316 -3.76 -10.17 20.34
C LYS A 316 -4.43 -8.83 20.04
N SER A 317 -5.48 -8.50 20.80
CA SER A 317 -6.09 -7.17 20.77
C SER A 317 -5.09 -6.12 21.26
N ASP A 318 -5.12 -4.97 20.60
CA ASP A 318 -4.42 -3.77 21.01
C ASP A 318 -5.40 -2.85 21.75
N PRO A 319 -5.18 -2.51 23.03
CA PRO A 319 -6.10 -1.68 23.80
C PRO A 319 -6.39 -0.32 23.16
N VAL A 320 -5.39 0.29 22.51
CA VAL A 320 -5.54 1.60 21.85
C VAL A 320 -6.46 1.46 20.64
N ILE A 321 -6.30 0.39 19.86
CA ILE A 321 -7.17 0.10 18.72
C ILE A 321 -8.58 -0.25 19.18
N ALA A 322 -8.72 -1.10 20.19
CA ALA A 322 -10.01 -1.46 20.75
C ALA A 322 -10.78 -0.22 21.25
N ASP A 323 -10.10 0.71 21.92
CA ASP A 323 -10.72 1.94 22.41
C ASP A 323 -11.02 2.94 21.29
N PHE A 324 -10.15 3.04 20.28
CA PHE A 324 -10.42 3.81 19.06
C PHE A 324 -11.69 3.32 18.35
N VAL A 325 -11.81 2.01 18.14
CA VAL A 325 -12.98 1.38 17.50
C VAL A 325 -14.26 1.62 18.32
N LYS A 326 -14.19 1.48 19.66
CA LYS A 326 -15.33 1.78 20.54
C LYS A 326 -15.74 3.25 20.47
N GLY A 327 -14.76 4.16 20.39
CA GLY A 327 -14.99 5.60 20.33
C GLY A 327 -15.72 6.04 19.07
N PHE A 328 -15.46 5.39 17.93
CA PHE A 328 -16.12 5.72 16.66
C PHE A 328 -17.56 5.19 16.56
N ARG A 329 -17.90 4.12 17.30
CA ARG A 329 -19.25 3.54 17.31
C ARG A 329 -20.26 4.33 18.15
N ARG A 330 -19.80 5.31 18.93
CA ARG A 330 -20.62 6.17 19.78
C ARG A 330 -21.00 7.42 19.02
#